data_AF-A0A352RPQ0-F1
#
_entry.id   AF-A0A352RPQ0-F1
#
_cell.length_a   1.000
_cell.length_b   1.000
_cell.length_c   1.000
_cell.angle_alpha   90.00
_cell.angle_beta   90.00
_cell.angle_gamma   90.00
#
_symmetry.space_group_name_H-M   'P 1'
#
loop_
_entity.id
_entity.type
_entity.pdbx_description
1 polymer ?
#
loop_
_entity_poly.entity_id
_entity_poly.type
_entity_poly.pdbx_seq_one_letter_code
_entity_poly.pdbx_strand_id
1 'polypeptide(L)' 'MRVIYKVLGGKPEVRDIPNTLEELQASIGGYIEACTFATNATVICNEVGVLRLN' A
#
# COMPACT_ATOMS: atom_id res chain seq x y z
N MET A 1 6.74 0.58 -10.74
CA MET A 1 6.60 1.84 -9.98
C MET A 1 7.34 1.69 -8.67
N ARG A 2 7.87 2.80 -8.13
CA ARG A 2 8.57 2.82 -6.85
C ARG A 2 7.59 3.21 -5.74
N VAL A 3 7.51 2.40 -4.69
CA VAL A 3 6.57 2.59 -3.58
C VAL A 3 7.28 2.58 -2.24
N ILE A 4 6.63 3.15 -1.22
CA ILE A 4 6.96 2.90 0.18
C ILE A 4 5.99 1.83 0.68
N TYR A 5 6.51 0.63 0.93
CA TYR A 5 5.77 -0.51 1.44
C TYR A 5 5.90 -0.59 2.96
N LYS A 6 4.81 -0.85 3.66
CA LYS A 6 4.77 -0.88 5.13
C LYS A 6 3.95 -2.08 5.63
N VAL A 7 4.65 -3.06 6.18
CA VAL A 7 4.04 -4.17 6.92
C VAL A 7 3.72 -3.73 8.36
N LEU A 8 2.66 -4.29 8.93
CA LEU A 8 2.38 -4.19 10.36
C LEU A 8 3.60 -4.65 11.18
N GLY A 9 4.03 -3.84 12.15
CA GLY A 9 5.19 -4.15 13.00
C GLY A 9 6.57 -4.05 12.33
N GLY A 10 6.66 -4.11 11.00
CA GLY A 10 7.90 -3.94 10.24
C GLY A 10 8.31 -2.47 10.10
N LYS A 11 9.53 -2.19 9.61
CA LYS A 11 9.91 -0.83 9.18
C LYS A 11 9.37 -0.57 7.77
N PRO A 12 9.07 0.69 7.40
CA PRO A 12 8.81 1.03 6.01
C PRO A 12 10.03 0.71 5.14
N GLU A 13 9.78 0.28 3.91
CA GLU A 13 10.82 -0.04 2.95
C GLU A 13 10.44 0.43 1.55
N VAL A 14 11.45 0.69 0.74
CA VAL A 14 11.25 1.08 -0.65
C VAL A 14 11.26 -0.17 -1.51
N ARG A 15 10.26 -0.31 -2.39
CA ARG A 15 10.16 -1.43 -3.34
C ARG A 15 9.86 -0.93 -4.74
N ASP A 16 10.30 -1.69 -5.73
CA ASP A 16 9.83 -1.58 -7.11
C ASP A 16 8.83 -2.69 -7.38
N ILE A 17 7.60 -2.31 -7.75
CA ILE A 17 6.50 -3.25 -8.05
C ILE A 17 5.91 -2.95 -9.44
N PRO A 18 5.40 -3.94 -10.19
CA PRO A 18 4.56 -3.69 -11.36
C PRO A 18 3.43 -2.69 -11.07
N ASN A 19 3.12 -1.81 -12.03
CA ASN A 19 1.96 -0.92 -11.93
C ASN A 19 0.72 -1.60 -12.51
N THR A 20 0.29 -2.67 -11.86
CA THR A 20 -0.90 -3.45 -12.24
C THR A 20 -1.82 -3.57 -11.04
N LEU A 21 -3.13 -3.66 -11.30
CA LEU A 21 -4.13 -3.87 -10.25
C LEU A 21 -3.86 -5.17 -9.48
N GLU A 22 -3.47 -6.22 -10.19
CA GLU A 22 -3.17 -7.53 -9.62
C GLU A 22 -2.04 -7.47 -8.58
N GLU A 23 -0.94 -6.78 -8.89
CA GLU A 23 0.20 -6.66 -7.98
C GLU A 23 -0.14 -5.81 -6.74
N LEU A 24 -0.92 -4.74 -6.93
CA LEU A 24 -1.40 -3.91 -5.83
C LEU A 24 -2.30 -4.70 -4.88
N GLN A 25 -3.24 -5.47 -5.41
CA GLN A 25 -4.12 -6.34 -4.61
C GLN A 25 -3.33 -7.46 -3.90
N ALA A 26 -2.36 -8.07 -4.58
CA ALA A 26 -1.49 -9.09 -3.98
C ALA A 26 -0.65 -8.52 -2.82
N SER A 27 -0.20 -7.27 -2.94
CA SER A 27 0.60 -6.59 -1.93
C SER A 27 -0.15 -6.30 -0.63
N ILE A 28 -1.47 -6.14 -0.68
CA ILE A 28 -2.32 -5.79 0.49
C ILE A 28 -3.30 -6.90 0.89
N GLY A 29 -3.36 -7.99 0.13
CA GLY A 29 -4.14 -9.19 0.43
C GLY A 29 -5.65 -9.07 0.17
N GLY A 30 -6.08 -8.23 -0.78
CA GLY A 30 -7.50 -8.04 -1.06
C GLY A 30 -7.80 -6.90 -2.03
N TYR A 31 -9.04 -6.41 -2.04
CA TYR A 31 -9.44 -5.22 -2.80
C TYR A 31 -8.70 -3.98 -2.30
N ILE A 32 -8.33 -3.12 -3.23
CA ILE A 32 -7.62 -1.88 -2.93
C ILE A 32 -8.58 -0.72 -2.69
N GLU A 33 -8.17 0.16 -1.81
CA GLU A 33 -8.67 1.52 -1.68
C GLU A 33 -7.52 2.49 -1.93
N ALA A 34 -7.81 3.61 -2.60
CA ALA A 34 -6.84 4.62 -2.97
C ALA A 34 -7.21 5.96 -2.32
N CYS A 35 -6.38 6.42 -1.39
CA CYS A 35 -6.58 7.67 -0.65
C CYS A 35 -5.54 8.71 -1.05
N THR A 36 -5.98 9.89 -1.48
CA THR A 36 -5.06 10.99 -1.78
C THR A 36 -4.37 11.45 -0.49
N PHE A 37 -3.04 11.38 -0.47
CA PHE A 37 -2.23 11.82 0.69
C PHE A 37 -1.58 13.18 0.42
N ALA A 38 -1.10 13.40 -0.80
CA ALA A 38 -0.52 14.66 -1.26
C ALA A 38 -0.78 14.84 -2.76
N THR A 39 -0.46 16.01 -3.30
CA THR A 39 -0.66 16.35 -4.72
C THR A 39 -0.08 15.31 -5.69
N ASN A 40 1.01 14.65 -5.31
CA ASN A 40 1.71 13.66 -6.13
C ASN A 40 1.84 12.29 -5.44
N ALA A 41 1.04 12.02 -4.40
CA ALA A 41 1.12 10.78 -3.64
C ALA A 41 -0.27 10.27 -3.25
N THR A 42 -0.48 8.98 -3.46
CA THR A 42 -1.67 8.24 -3.01
C THR A 42 -1.24 7.10 -2.10
N VAL A 43 -2.07 6.80 -1.11
CA VAL A 43 -1.94 5.60 -0.29
C VAL A 43 -2.81 4.52 -0.91
N ILE A 44 -2.21 3.36 -1.15
CA ILE A 44 -2.93 2.14 -1.51
C ILE A 44 -3.02 1.27 -0.26
N CYS A 45 -4.25 0.95 0.16
CA CYS A 45 -4.54 0.12 1.33
C CYS A 45 -5.67 -0.86 1.03
N ASN A 46 -5.95 -1.77 1.97
CA ASN A 46 -7.16 -2.59 1.91
C ASN A 46 -8.37 -1.82 2.46
N GLU A 47 -9.55 -2.43 2.39
CA GLU A 47 -10.84 -1.86 2.84
C GLU A 47 -10.88 -1.38 4.29
N VAL A 48 -9.95 -1.83 5.14
CA VAL A 48 -9.89 -1.40 6.54
C VAL A 48 -9.16 -0.07 6.66
N GLY A 49 -8.19 0.22 5.77
CA GLY A 49 -7.47 1.49 5.74
C GLY A 49 -6.62 1.80 6.99
N VAL A 50 -6.33 0.80 7.82
CA VAL A 50 -5.67 1.01 9.12
C VAL A 50 -4.49 0.07 9.34
N LEU A 51 -3.38 0.62 9.82
CA LEU A 51 -2.24 -0.13 10.33
C LEU A 51 -2.26 -0.14 11.87
N ARG A 52 -2.72 -1.23 12.51
CA ARG A 52 -2.72 -1.39 13.98
C ARG A 52 -1.80 -2.54 14.40
N LEU A 53 -0.89 -2.23 15.33
CA LEU A 53 -0.21 -3.23 16.14
C LEU A 53 -1.10 -3.51 17.35
N ASN A 54 -1.47 -4.77 17.56
CA ASN A 54 -2.13 -5.20 18.79
C ASN A 54 -1.10 -5.34 19.91
#